data_AF-A0A7S4URX2-F1
#
_entry.id   AF-A0A7S4URX2-F1
#
_cell.length_a   1.000
_cell.length_b   1.000
_cell.length_c   1.000
_cell.angle_alpha   90.00
_cell.angle_beta   90.00
_cell.angle_gamma   90.00
#
_symmetry.space_group_name_H-M   'P 1'
#
loop_
_entity.id
_entity.type
_entity.pdbx_description
1 polymer ?
#
loop_
_entity_poly.entity_id
_entity_poly.type
_entity_poly.pdbx_seq_one_letter_code
_entity_poly.pdbx_strand_id
1 'polypeptide(L)'
;ILAQAVLPLWQSIPQSTSCCHHSRMEIGAAAAGVSAVNALWGYNRKNFLFDREMRQKNEYQVLEWRSKQAALWRDDVRDIIGVTEKKMDTYTIVSALQLGMSVALFTEGRLAPGTPPWLLHFYMLTLAAAFLYLLMSVWLAMHASIVAQCSSVRLLTQFVRLPVPTWEELENMRTYAQSFEQVSGKHMLRVPFVGQSSGSADAPKDRPASMSEPALSQMRGERADGPDEPHQPRAAPDPWECEVHGDRRSL
;
A
#
# COMPACT_ATOMS: atom_id res chain seq x y z
N ILE A 1 9.38 -9.64 29.44
CA ILE A 1 10.15 -10.85 29.06
C ILE A 1 9.43 -11.50 27.86
N LEU A 2 9.53 -10.90 26.67
CA LEU A 2 9.17 -11.48 25.36
C LEU A 2 9.41 -10.39 24.29
N ALA A 3 10.69 -10.08 24.06
CA ALA A 3 11.15 -9.20 22.99
C ALA A 3 12.48 -9.79 22.49
N GLN A 4 12.40 -10.89 21.74
CA GLN A 4 13.56 -11.57 21.16
C GLN A 4 13.08 -12.52 20.06
N ALA A 5 12.95 -12.01 18.84
CA ALA A 5 12.99 -12.79 17.59
C ALA A 5 12.98 -11.84 16.39
N VAL A 6 14.02 -11.02 16.27
CA VAL A 6 14.27 -10.23 15.06
C VAL A 6 15.65 -10.65 14.54
N LEU A 7 15.64 -11.33 13.38
CA LEU A 7 16.75 -11.55 12.43
C LEU A 7 17.89 -12.46 12.90
N PRO A 8 18.32 -13.43 12.06
CA PRO A 8 19.19 -13.08 10.93
C PRO A 8 18.91 -13.92 9.66
N LEU A 9 18.52 -13.25 8.56
CA LEU A 9 18.51 -13.86 7.23
C LEU A 9 19.07 -12.88 6.17
N TRP A 10 20.23 -12.29 6.48
CA TRP A 10 20.95 -11.35 5.59
C TRP A 10 22.45 -11.72 5.45
N GLN A 11 22.77 -13.01 5.40
CA GLN A 11 24.12 -13.49 5.09
C GLN A 11 24.08 -14.52 3.97
N SER A 12 23.95 -14.05 2.73
CA SER A 12 24.60 -14.71 1.58
C SER A 12 24.59 -13.79 0.36
N ILE A 13 25.51 -12.82 0.35
CA ILE A 13 25.91 -12.12 -0.87
C ILE A 13 27.19 -12.80 -1.35
N PRO A 14 27.17 -13.60 -2.42
CA PRO A 14 28.40 -14.11 -3.01
C PRO A 14 29.17 -12.95 -3.67
N GLN A 15 30.35 -12.64 -3.12
CA GLN A 15 31.31 -11.77 -3.75
C GLN A 15 31.88 -12.48 -4.99
N SER A 16 31.37 -12.12 -6.18
CA SER A 16 31.97 -12.52 -7.44
C SER A 16 33.17 -11.63 -7.74
N THR A 17 34.35 -12.06 -7.29
CA THR A 17 35.64 -11.57 -7.77
C THR A 17 35.92 -12.21 -9.13
N SER A 18 35.52 -11.54 -10.21
CA SER A 18 35.88 -11.97 -11.58
C SER A 18 36.85 -10.98 -12.23
N CYS A 19 38.10 -11.43 -12.25
CA CYS A 19 39.27 -11.02 -12.99
C CYS A 19 39.09 -9.97 -14.11
N CYS A 20 39.62 -8.76 -13.88
CA CYS A 20 40.06 -7.88 -14.95
C CYS A 20 41.28 -8.49 -15.66
N HIS A 21 41.05 -9.30 -16.69
CA HIS A 21 42.09 -9.68 -17.64
C HIS A 21 42.46 -8.45 -18.48
N HIS A 22 43.65 -7.91 -18.22
CA HIS A 22 44.25 -6.80 -18.94
C HIS A 22 44.82 -7.31 -20.27
N SER A 23 43.99 -7.38 -21.30
CA SER A 23 44.43 -7.68 -22.67
C SER A 23 44.93 -6.41 -23.35
N ARG A 24 46.25 -6.32 -23.52
CA ARG A 24 46.95 -5.33 -24.36
C ARG A 24 46.46 -5.46 -25.81
N MET A 25 45.81 -4.42 -26.33
CA MET A 25 45.48 -4.30 -27.76
C MET A 25 46.67 -3.69 -28.51
N GLU A 26 47.32 -4.48 -29.35
CA GLU A 26 48.17 -3.98 -30.44
C GLU A 26 47.29 -3.54 -31.62
N ILE A 27 47.44 -2.28 -32.04
CA ILE A 27 46.62 -1.63 -33.06
C ILE A 27 47.27 -1.85 -34.44
N GLY A 28 46.78 -2.83 -35.19
CA GLY A 28 47.08 -3.03 -36.62
C GLY A 28 46.13 -2.23 -37.51
N ALA A 29 46.60 -1.08 -38.02
CA ALA A 29 45.80 0.04 -38.53
C ALA A 29 44.97 -0.16 -39.83
N ALA A 30 44.84 -1.35 -40.42
CA ALA A 30 44.02 -1.54 -41.64
C ALA A 30 42.96 -2.66 -41.53
N ALA A 31 43.15 -3.65 -40.64
CA ALA A 31 42.09 -4.56 -40.19
C ALA A 31 41.44 -4.10 -38.86
N ALA A 32 41.99 -3.05 -38.24
CA ALA A 32 41.45 -2.36 -37.07
C ALA A 32 40.06 -1.75 -37.31
N GLY A 33 39.72 -1.37 -38.55
CA GLY A 33 38.41 -0.76 -38.84
C GLY A 33 37.23 -1.70 -38.61
N VAL A 34 37.29 -2.93 -39.14
CA VAL A 34 36.20 -3.92 -39.01
C VAL A 34 36.16 -4.52 -37.60
N SER A 35 37.32 -4.75 -36.98
CA SER A 35 37.41 -5.24 -35.61
C SER A 35 36.97 -4.20 -34.57
N ALA A 36 37.26 -2.91 -34.78
CA ALA A 36 36.77 -1.83 -33.91
C ALA A 36 35.26 -1.65 -34.01
N VAL A 37 34.67 -1.78 -35.21
CA VAL A 37 33.20 -1.70 -35.38
C VAL A 37 32.50 -2.87 -34.68
N ASN A 38 33.05 -4.09 -34.79
CA ASN A 38 32.51 -5.26 -34.08
C ASN A 38 32.66 -5.14 -32.56
N ALA A 39 33.79 -4.59 -32.08
CA ALA A 39 34.00 -4.33 -30.66
C ALA A 39 33.04 -3.26 -30.12
N LEU A 40 32.83 -2.17 -30.87
CA LEU A 40 31.90 -1.09 -30.53
C LEU A 40 30.44 -1.60 -30.51
N TRP A 41 30.06 -2.41 -31.51
CA TRP A 41 28.75 -3.06 -31.56
C TRP A 41 28.53 -4.00 -30.37
N GLY A 42 29.51 -4.85 -30.08
CA GLY A 42 29.48 -5.77 -28.94
C GLY A 42 29.37 -5.03 -27.60
N TYR A 43 30.06 -3.90 -27.45
CA TYR A 43 29.96 -3.03 -26.28
C TYR A 43 28.55 -2.44 -26.13
N ASN A 44 28.00 -1.82 -27.18
CA ASN A 44 26.66 -1.23 -27.14
C ASN A 44 25.57 -2.27 -26.85
N ARG A 45 25.66 -3.46 -27.45
CA ARG A 45 24.73 -4.56 -27.17
C ARG A 45 24.80 -5.01 -25.71
N LYS A 46 26.01 -5.20 -25.16
CA LYS A 46 26.18 -5.56 -23.73
C LYS A 46 25.65 -4.48 -22.81
N ASN A 47 25.91 -3.21 -23.12
CA ASN A 47 25.40 -2.10 -22.33
C ASN A 47 23.87 -2.01 -22.39
N PHE A 48 23.25 -2.23 -23.55
CA PHE A 48 21.81 -2.28 -23.68
C PHE A 48 21.19 -3.40 -22.83
N LEU A 49 21.77 -4.61 -22.88
CA LEU A 49 21.30 -5.72 -22.06
C LEU A 49 21.44 -5.44 -20.57
N PHE A 50 22.54 -4.82 -20.15
CA PHE A 50 22.75 -4.39 -18.76
C PHE A 50 21.73 -3.34 -18.32
N ASP A 51 21.51 -2.28 -19.11
CA ASP A 51 20.51 -1.24 -18.82
C ASP A 51 19.09 -1.85 -18.69
N ARG A 52 18.76 -2.83 -19.56
CA ARG A 52 17.48 -3.55 -19.52
C ARG A 52 17.34 -4.40 -18.27
N GLU A 53 18.37 -5.16 -17.89
CA GLU A 53 18.38 -5.96 -16.66
C GLU A 53 18.18 -5.07 -15.43
N MET A 54 18.79 -3.89 -15.40
CA MET A 54 18.63 -2.96 -14.28
C MET A 54 17.21 -2.36 -14.20
N ARG A 55 16.57 -2.06 -15.34
CA ARG A 55 15.16 -1.64 -15.35
C ARG A 55 14.23 -2.74 -14.86
N GLN A 56 14.42 -3.97 -15.35
CA GLN A 56 13.63 -5.12 -14.92
C GLN A 56 13.77 -5.35 -13.41
N LYS A 57 14.99 -5.26 -12.86
CA LYS A 57 15.23 -5.33 -11.41
C LYS A 57 14.48 -4.23 -10.65
N ASN A 58 14.46 -3.01 -11.17
CA ASN A 58 13.73 -1.90 -10.55
C ASN A 58 12.21 -2.14 -10.56
N GLU A 59 11.66 -2.63 -11.66
CA GLU A 59 10.23 -2.98 -11.78
C GLU A 59 9.84 -4.08 -10.77
N TYR A 60 10.66 -5.13 -10.63
CA TYR A 60 10.44 -6.15 -9.60
C TYR A 60 10.53 -5.60 -8.17
N GLN A 61 11.46 -4.69 -7.90
CA GLN A 61 11.54 -4.03 -6.60
C GLN A 61 10.28 -3.22 -6.32
N VAL A 62 9.74 -2.49 -7.30
CA VAL A 62 8.48 -1.74 -7.15
C VAL A 62 7.31 -2.67 -6.82
N LEU A 63 7.19 -3.82 -7.50
CA LEU A 63 6.19 -4.83 -7.18
C LEU A 63 6.36 -5.39 -5.76
N GLU A 64 7.61 -5.63 -5.34
CA GLU A 64 7.92 -6.09 -3.98
C GLU A 64 7.50 -5.05 -2.93
N TRP A 65 7.77 -3.75 -3.16
CA TRP A 65 7.33 -2.68 -2.28
C TRP A 65 5.80 -2.59 -2.17
N ARG A 66 5.08 -2.75 -3.28
CA ARG A 66 3.60 -2.79 -3.27
C ARG A 66 3.07 -3.98 -2.46
N SER A 67 3.69 -5.16 -2.60
CA SER A 67 3.34 -6.34 -1.81
C SER A 67 3.57 -6.12 -0.31
N LYS A 68 4.73 -5.56 0.07
CA LYS A 68 5.05 -5.20 1.46
C LYS A 68 4.07 -4.17 2.04
N GLN A 69 3.72 -3.15 1.25
CA GLN A 69 2.74 -2.15 1.65
C GLN A 69 1.37 -2.79 1.93
N ALA A 70 0.92 -3.69 1.06
CA ALA A 70 -0.33 -4.43 1.28
C ALA A 70 -0.28 -5.31 2.55
N ALA A 71 0.87 -5.93 2.86
CA ALA A 71 1.04 -6.70 4.09
C ALA A 71 0.95 -5.80 5.33
N LEU A 72 1.67 -4.67 5.35
CA LEU A 72 1.62 -3.69 6.45
C LEU A 72 0.20 -3.16 6.68
N TRP A 73 -0.55 -2.90 5.61
CA TRP A 73 -1.94 -2.49 5.71
C TRP A 73 -2.83 -3.54 6.40
N ARG A 74 -2.63 -4.83 6.11
CA ARG A 74 -3.39 -5.91 6.77
C ARG A 74 -3.12 -5.95 8.27
N ASP A 75 -1.89 -5.68 8.67
CA ASP A 75 -1.50 -5.67 10.08
C ASP A 75 -2.05 -4.45 10.81
N ASP A 76 -2.05 -3.27 10.17
CA ASP A 76 -2.65 -2.05 10.72
C ASP A 76 -4.16 -2.20 10.95
N VAL A 77 -4.90 -2.76 9.98
CA VAL A 77 -6.33 -3.06 10.15
C VAL A 77 -6.59 -3.98 11.34
N ARG A 78 -5.73 -4.99 11.55
CA ARG A 78 -5.86 -5.90 12.71
C ARG A 78 -5.55 -5.19 14.01
N ASP A 79 -4.56 -4.32 14.06
CA ASP A 79 -4.18 -3.62 15.29
C ASP A 79 -5.24 -2.61 15.71
N ILE A 80 -5.74 -1.79 14.78
CA ILE A 80 -6.82 -0.81 15.03
C ILE A 80 -8.06 -1.50 15.63
N ILE A 81 -8.42 -2.66 15.10
CA ILE A 81 -9.59 -3.42 15.60
C ILE A 81 -9.26 -4.18 16.89
N GLY A 82 -8.05 -4.71 17.04
CA GLY A 82 -7.61 -5.33 18.27
C GLY A 82 -7.63 -4.37 19.47
N VAL A 83 -7.38 -3.08 19.24
CA VAL A 83 -7.51 -2.06 20.29
C VAL A 83 -8.97 -1.85 20.71
N THR A 84 -9.94 -1.87 19.78
CA THR A 84 -11.36 -1.68 20.13
C THR A 84 -11.91 -2.90 20.87
N GLU A 85 -11.56 -4.11 20.45
CA GLU A 85 -11.91 -5.35 21.15
C GLU A 85 -11.45 -5.33 22.62
N LYS A 86 -10.15 -5.10 22.86
CA LYS A 86 -9.58 -5.08 24.22
C LYS A 86 -10.25 -4.02 25.11
N LYS A 87 -10.61 -2.86 24.55
CA LYS A 87 -11.32 -1.80 25.28
C LYS A 87 -12.74 -2.23 25.66
N MET A 88 -13.48 -2.85 24.73
CA MET A 88 -14.85 -3.31 24.99
C MET A 88 -14.88 -4.45 26.02
N ASP A 89 -13.89 -5.35 26.00
CA ASP A 89 -13.76 -6.41 27.00
C ASP A 89 -13.49 -5.83 28.40
N THR A 90 -12.64 -4.80 28.48
CA THR A 90 -12.37 -4.11 29.75
C THR A 90 -13.63 -3.45 30.32
N TYR A 91 -14.45 -2.81 29.48
CA TYR A 91 -15.73 -2.24 29.91
C TYR A 91 -16.72 -3.30 30.38
N THR A 92 -16.75 -4.45 29.69
CA THR A 92 -17.64 -5.56 30.05
C THR A 92 -17.30 -6.10 31.45
N ILE A 93 -16.01 -6.24 31.79
CA ILE A 93 -15.56 -6.69 33.11
C ILE A 93 -15.97 -5.69 34.20
N VAL A 94 -15.73 -4.40 33.99
CA VAL A 94 -16.07 -3.35 34.98
C VAL A 94 -17.59 -3.31 35.21
N SER A 95 -18.39 -3.36 34.14
CA SER A 95 -19.85 -3.38 34.26
C SER A 95 -20.36 -4.65 34.94
N ALA A 96 -19.73 -5.81 34.71
CA ALA A 96 -20.10 -7.06 35.40
C ALA A 96 -19.82 -7.01 36.91
N LEU A 97 -18.69 -6.41 37.32
CA LEU A 97 -18.37 -6.22 38.74
C LEU A 97 -19.37 -5.26 39.42
N GLN A 98 -19.70 -4.15 38.77
CA GLN A 98 -20.70 -3.21 39.29
C GLN A 98 -22.09 -3.86 39.39
N LEU A 99 -22.47 -4.67 38.40
CA LEU A 99 -23.72 -5.42 38.42
C LEU A 99 -23.77 -6.40 39.59
N GLY A 100 -22.66 -7.07 39.91
CA GLY A 100 -22.53 -7.90 41.11
C GLY A 100 -22.75 -7.12 42.41
N MET A 101 -22.19 -5.91 42.52
CA MET A 101 -22.43 -5.04 43.69
C MET A 101 -23.89 -4.60 43.78
N SER A 102 -24.54 -4.28 42.66
CA SER A 102 -25.98 -3.94 42.64
C SER A 102 -26.86 -5.12 43.11
N VAL A 103 -26.51 -6.36 42.73
CA VAL A 103 -27.22 -7.56 43.19
C VAL A 103 -27.01 -7.79 44.68
N ALA A 104 -25.78 -7.63 45.20
CA ALA A 104 -25.50 -7.77 46.63
C ALA A 104 -26.30 -6.75 47.47
N LEU A 105 -26.40 -5.49 47.02
CA LEU A 105 -27.23 -4.46 47.66
C LEU A 105 -28.73 -4.81 47.61
N PHE A 106 -29.16 -5.55 46.58
CA PHE A 106 -30.55 -6.00 46.45
C PHE A 106 -30.90 -7.12 47.45
N THR A 107 -29.95 -8.02 47.76
CA THR A 107 -30.18 -9.16 48.66
C THR A 107 -29.94 -8.84 50.14
N GLU A 108 -28.94 -7.99 50.45
CA GLU A 108 -28.51 -7.73 51.83
C GLU A 108 -28.91 -6.35 52.36
N GLY A 109 -29.45 -5.47 51.52
CA GLY A 109 -29.82 -4.10 51.86
C GLY A 109 -30.95 -4.00 52.89
N ARG A 110 -30.62 -4.14 54.18
CA ARG A 110 -31.56 -3.93 55.29
C ARG A 110 -31.60 -2.45 55.68
N LEU A 111 -32.75 -1.81 55.48
CA LEU A 111 -33.02 -0.48 56.03
C LEU A 111 -33.34 -0.56 57.53
N ALA A 112 -33.11 0.55 58.24
CA ALA A 112 -33.40 0.63 59.67
C ALA A 112 -34.89 0.34 59.97
N PRO A 113 -35.19 -0.39 61.06
CA PRO A 113 -36.57 -0.64 61.47
C PRO A 113 -37.27 0.70 61.76
N GLY A 114 -38.47 0.90 61.20
CA GLY A 114 -39.23 2.16 61.33
C GLY A 114 -39.20 3.08 60.10
N THR A 115 -38.51 2.67 59.02
CA THR A 115 -38.51 3.41 57.75
C THR A 115 -39.91 3.43 57.11
N PRO A 116 -40.43 4.59 56.64
CA PRO A 116 -41.75 4.65 56.02
C PRO A 116 -41.80 3.88 54.68
N PRO A 117 -42.93 3.24 54.35
CA PRO A 117 -43.02 2.29 53.23
C PRO A 117 -42.77 2.93 51.86
N TRP A 118 -43.14 4.20 51.64
CA TRP A 118 -42.92 4.87 50.35
C TRP A 118 -41.43 5.00 50.02
N LEU A 119 -40.56 5.21 51.02
CA LEU A 119 -39.11 5.32 50.82
C LEU A 119 -38.52 3.98 50.35
N LEU A 120 -39.03 2.86 50.86
CA LEU A 120 -38.62 1.53 50.44
C LEU A 120 -38.92 1.27 48.96
N HIS A 121 -40.06 1.75 48.46
CA HIS A 121 -40.39 1.63 47.04
C HIS A 121 -39.41 2.40 46.15
N PHE A 122 -39.06 3.64 46.52
CA PHE A 122 -38.06 4.43 45.80
C PHE A 122 -36.67 3.78 45.82
N TYR A 123 -36.27 3.21 46.97
CA TYR A 123 -35.01 2.45 47.08
C TYR A 123 -34.99 1.24 46.13
N MET A 124 -36.04 0.42 46.13
CA MET A 124 -36.11 -0.75 45.25
C MET A 124 -36.17 -0.36 43.76
N LEU A 125 -36.88 0.73 43.42
CA LEU A 125 -37.00 1.21 42.05
C LEU A 125 -35.66 1.75 41.53
N THR A 126 -34.93 2.53 42.33
CA THR A 126 -33.60 3.04 41.93
C THR A 126 -32.57 1.92 41.79
N LEU A 127 -32.59 0.91 42.66
CA LEU A 127 -31.76 -0.29 42.50
C LEU A 127 -32.13 -1.09 41.24
N ALA A 128 -33.42 -1.30 40.97
CA ALA A 128 -33.87 -1.99 39.77
C ALA A 128 -33.49 -1.22 38.49
N ALA A 129 -33.61 0.11 38.50
CA ALA A 129 -33.18 0.97 37.40
C ALA A 129 -31.66 0.90 37.18
N ALA A 130 -30.86 0.95 38.25
CA ALA A 130 -29.40 0.78 38.16
C ALA A 130 -29.03 -0.60 37.59
N PHE A 131 -29.69 -1.66 38.04
CA PHE A 131 -29.48 -3.01 37.53
C PHE A 131 -29.79 -3.12 36.02
N LEU A 132 -30.94 -2.61 35.57
CA LEU A 132 -31.31 -2.62 34.14
C LEU A 132 -30.34 -1.79 33.29
N TYR A 133 -29.88 -0.65 33.80
CA TYR A 133 -28.90 0.19 33.11
C TYR A 133 -27.56 -0.52 32.92
N LEU A 134 -27.05 -1.18 33.97
CA LEU A 134 -25.82 -1.97 33.90
C LEU A 134 -25.97 -3.19 32.98
N LEU A 135 -27.12 -3.85 33.00
CA LEU A 135 -27.44 -4.96 32.09
C LEU A 135 -27.41 -4.51 30.62
N MET A 136 -28.03 -3.36 30.31
CA MET A 136 -27.99 -2.78 28.96
C MET A 136 -26.57 -2.37 28.55
N SER A 137 -25.77 -1.84 29.47
CA SER A 137 -24.35 -1.53 29.20
C SER A 137 -23.56 -2.78 28.79
N VAL A 138 -23.70 -3.89 29.52
CA VAL A 138 -23.04 -5.18 29.19
C VAL A 138 -23.49 -5.70 27.83
N TRP A 139 -24.80 -5.64 27.54
CA TRP A 139 -25.35 -6.08 26.26
C TRP A 139 -24.76 -5.29 25.09
N LEU A 140 -24.70 -3.95 25.21
CA LEU A 140 -24.15 -3.08 24.17
C LEU A 140 -22.64 -3.30 23.98
N ALA A 141 -21.89 -3.50 25.06
CA ALA A 141 -20.46 -3.80 24.99
C ALA A 141 -20.19 -5.13 24.26
N MET A 142 -20.98 -6.16 24.54
CA MET A 142 -20.90 -7.46 23.86
C MET A 142 -21.23 -7.32 22.36
N HIS A 143 -22.28 -6.58 22.01
CA HIS A 143 -22.64 -6.34 20.62
C HIS A 143 -21.55 -5.55 19.87
N ALA A 144 -20.94 -4.55 20.52
CA ALA A 144 -19.85 -3.77 19.94
C ALA A 144 -18.62 -4.64 19.64
N SER A 145 -18.27 -5.58 20.53
CA SER A 145 -17.17 -6.53 20.32
C SER A 145 -17.41 -7.44 19.11
N ILE A 146 -18.61 -8.02 19.00
CA ILE A 146 -18.99 -8.87 17.86
C ILE A 146 -18.98 -8.08 16.54
N VAL A 147 -19.51 -6.86 16.53
CA VAL A 147 -19.50 -6.00 15.33
C VAL A 147 -18.09 -5.63 14.90
N ALA A 148 -17.18 -5.37 15.86
CA ALA A 148 -15.77 -5.10 15.57
C ALA A 148 -15.08 -6.31 14.91
N GLN A 149 -15.37 -7.53 15.38
CA GLN A 149 -14.83 -8.75 14.75
C GLN A 149 -15.36 -8.95 13.33
N CYS A 150 -16.66 -8.78 13.13
CA CYS A 150 -17.29 -8.87 11.81
C CYS A 150 -16.74 -7.82 10.84
N SER A 151 -16.50 -6.59 11.31
CA SER A 151 -15.93 -5.53 10.46
C SER A 151 -14.47 -5.81 10.09
N SER A 152 -13.68 -6.42 10.98
CA SER A 152 -12.32 -6.89 10.67
C SER A 152 -12.32 -7.86 9.50
N VAL A 153 -13.10 -8.93 9.60
CA VAL A 153 -13.19 -9.94 8.54
C VAL A 153 -13.66 -9.31 7.24
N ARG A 154 -14.63 -8.40 7.29
CA ARG A 154 -15.12 -7.68 6.11
C ARG A 154 -14.06 -6.79 5.48
N LEU A 155 -13.29 -6.05 6.26
CA LEU A 155 -12.18 -5.22 5.77
C LEU A 155 -11.09 -6.07 5.11
N LEU A 156 -10.70 -7.17 5.74
CA LEU A 156 -9.66 -8.06 5.23
C LEU A 156 -10.06 -8.83 3.96
N THR A 157 -11.35 -9.08 3.76
CA THR A 157 -11.87 -9.87 2.62
C THR A 157 -12.32 -9.00 1.45
N GLN A 158 -12.92 -7.83 1.71
CA GLN A 158 -13.52 -7.00 0.66
C GLN A 158 -12.57 -5.90 0.18
N PHE A 159 -11.82 -5.28 1.09
CA PHE A 159 -11.04 -4.09 0.77
C PHE A 159 -9.56 -4.40 0.56
N VAL A 160 -8.97 -5.29 1.38
CA VAL A 160 -7.55 -5.61 1.28
C VAL A 160 -7.28 -6.77 0.33
N ARG A 161 -7.49 -6.52 -0.96
CA ARG A 161 -7.07 -7.45 -2.03
C ARG A 161 -5.58 -7.28 -2.30
N LEU A 162 -4.90 -8.40 -2.56
CA LEU A 162 -3.49 -8.37 -2.95
C LEU A 162 -3.36 -7.73 -4.34
N PRO A 163 -2.39 -6.84 -4.57
CA PRO A 163 -2.06 -6.39 -5.93
C PRO A 163 -1.42 -7.56 -6.67
N VAL A 164 -2.25 -8.33 -7.39
CA VAL A 164 -1.77 -9.39 -8.29
C VAL A 164 -1.48 -8.74 -9.63
N PRO A 165 -0.22 -8.73 -10.11
CA PRO A 165 0.10 -8.15 -11.40
C PRO A 165 -0.67 -8.89 -12.49
N THR A 166 -1.20 -8.13 -13.46
CA THR A 166 -1.84 -8.74 -14.62
C THR A 166 -0.80 -9.47 -15.48
N TRP A 167 -1.24 -10.47 -16.25
CA TRP A 167 -0.34 -11.17 -17.18
C TRP A 167 0.28 -10.22 -18.20
N GLU A 168 -0.44 -9.18 -18.62
CA GLU A 168 0.05 -8.15 -19.54
C GLU A 168 1.15 -7.31 -18.90
N GLU A 169 1.01 -6.93 -17.62
CA GLU A 169 2.08 -6.24 -16.88
C GLU A 169 3.32 -7.12 -16.74
N LEU A 170 3.16 -8.39 -16.38
CA LEU A 170 4.26 -9.35 -16.30
C LEU A 170 4.97 -9.53 -17.66
N GLU A 171 4.20 -9.55 -18.73
CA GLU A 171 4.71 -9.66 -20.09
C GLU A 171 5.44 -8.39 -20.54
N ASN A 172 4.95 -7.21 -20.14
CA ASN A 172 5.62 -5.93 -20.37
C ASN A 172 6.95 -5.80 -19.61
N MET A 173 7.03 -6.38 -18.39
CA MET A 173 8.28 -6.45 -17.62
C MET A 173 9.29 -7.43 -18.21
N ARG A 174 8.84 -8.37 -19.06
CA ARG A 174 9.72 -9.34 -19.70
C ARG A 174 10.57 -8.64 -20.77
N THR A 175 11.87 -8.58 -20.53
CA THR A 175 12.78 -7.97 -21.51
C THR A 175 13.04 -8.91 -22.68
N TYR A 176 12.44 -8.63 -23.84
CA TYR A 176 12.75 -9.34 -25.08
C TYR A 176 14.05 -8.85 -25.70
N ALA A 177 15.01 -9.74 -25.93
CA ALA A 177 16.24 -9.42 -26.67
C ALA A 177 15.95 -8.91 -28.09
N GLN A 178 14.82 -9.32 -28.68
CA GLN A 178 14.34 -8.84 -29.98
C GLN A 178 14.05 -7.34 -30.00
N SER A 179 13.73 -6.74 -28.85
CA SER A 179 13.52 -5.27 -28.75
C SER A 179 14.79 -4.48 -29.06
N PHE A 180 15.98 -5.09 -28.99
CA PHE A 180 17.23 -4.46 -29.40
C PHE A 180 17.26 -4.16 -30.90
N GLU A 181 16.69 -5.05 -31.72
CA GLU A 181 16.70 -4.93 -33.19
C GLU A 181 15.70 -3.87 -33.69
N GLN A 182 14.70 -3.54 -32.87
CA GLN A 182 13.69 -2.53 -33.18
C GLN A 182 14.15 -1.10 -32.83
N VAL A 183 15.20 -0.93 -32.03
CA VAL A 183 15.73 0.39 -31.68
C VAL A 183 16.50 0.97 -32.86
N SER A 184 16.12 2.18 -33.28
CA SER A 184 16.79 2.89 -34.39
C SER A 184 18.31 3.01 -34.13
N GLY A 185 19.11 2.60 -35.12
CA GLY A 185 20.57 2.51 -35.00
C GLY A 185 21.27 3.81 -34.57
N LYS A 186 20.62 4.98 -34.77
CA LYS A 186 21.11 6.28 -34.29
C LYS A 186 21.10 6.41 -32.77
N HIS A 187 20.16 5.79 -32.07
CA HIS A 187 20.07 5.81 -30.60
C HIS A 187 20.84 4.66 -29.95
N MET A 188 21.32 3.71 -30.75
CA MET A 188 21.97 2.50 -30.28
C MET A 188 23.49 2.67 -30.07
N LEU A 189 24.09 3.65 -30.75
CA LEU A 189 25.51 3.95 -30.66
C LEU A 189 25.77 4.99 -29.57
N ARG A 190 25.93 4.54 -28.32
CA ARG A 190 26.43 5.39 -27.24
C ARG A 190 27.95 5.31 -27.19
N VAL A 191 28.61 6.31 -27.78
CA VAL A 191 30.07 6.42 -27.69
C VAL A 191 30.41 7.08 -26.34
N PRO A 192 31.11 6.38 -25.42
CA PRO A 192 31.54 7.01 -24.19
C PRO A 192 32.41 8.23 -24.55
N PHE A 193 32.19 9.35 -23.87
CA PHE A 193 32.92 10.63 -23.98
C PHE A 193 32.59 11.59 -25.14
N VAL A 194 31.81 11.21 -26.16
CA VAL A 194 31.46 12.14 -27.29
C VAL A 194 30.18 12.96 -27.04
N GLY A 195 29.39 12.62 -26.01
CA GLY A 195 28.11 13.26 -25.71
C GLY A 195 27.98 13.92 -24.34
N GLN A 196 29.05 13.98 -23.53
CA GLN A 196 29.05 14.73 -22.26
C GLN A 196 29.34 16.23 -22.51
N SER A 197 28.67 16.85 -23.48
CA SER A 197 28.56 18.32 -23.46
C SER A 197 27.47 18.66 -22.44
N SER A 198 27.91 19.05 -21.26
CA SER A 198 27.18 19.81 -20.25
C SER A 198 25.95 20.58 -20.76
N GLY A 199 24.78 20.26 -20.21
CA GLY A 199 23.71 21.23 -19.94
C GLY A 199 23.08 21.95 -21.13
N SER A 200 22.05 21.36 -21.71
CA SER A 200 20.87 22.09 -22.19
C SER A 200 19.72 21.61 -21.31
N ALA A 201 19.39 22.23 -20.18
CA ALA A 201 18.75 23.54 -20.11
C ALA A 201 17.49 23.67 -20.97
N ASP A 202 16.78 22.56 -21.24
CA ASP A 202 15.34 22.64 -21.52
C ASP A 202 14.60 22.79 -20.19
N ALA A 203 14.73 24.00 -19.62
CA ALA A 203 13.75 24.49 -18.68
C ALA A 203 12.41 24.57 -19.42
N PRO A 204 11.31 24.02 -18.87
CA PRO A 204 9.99 24.15 -19.47
C PRO A 204 9.56 25.63 -19.42
N LYS A 205 9.88 26.37 -20.49
CA LYS A 205 9.35 27.68 -20.80
C LYS A 205 7.94 27.47 -21.34
N ASP A 206 6.99 27.42 -20.42
CA ASP A 206 5.58 27.85 -20.55
C ASP A 206 4.73 27.16 -19.47
N ARG A 207 4.84 27.66 -18.23
CA ARG A 207 3.72 27.61 -17.28
C ARG A 207 3.06 28.98 -17.30
N PRO A 208 1.90 29.18 -17.97
CA PRO A 208 1.14 30.40 -17.80
C PRO A 208 0.71 30.51 -16.34
N ALA A 209 1.17 31.58 -15.70
CA ALA A 209 0.70 32.00 -14.39
C ALA A 209 -0.74 32.51 -14.52
N SER A 210 -1.71 31.65 -14.24
CA SER A 210 -3.05 32.09 -13.86
C SER A 210 -3.60 31.15 -12.79
N MET A 211 -3.24 31.50 -11.56
CA MET A 211 -3.98 31.19 -10.35
C MET A 211 -5.37 31.83 -10.50
N SER A 212 -6.40 30.99 -10.66
CA SER A 212 -7.75 31.32 -10.21
C SER A 212 -8.40 30.00 -9.81
N GLU A 213 -8.55 29.79 -8.50
CA GLU A 213 -9.57 28.90 -7.95
C GLU A 213 -10.92 29.20 -8.62
N PRO A 214 -11.64 28.19 -9.12
CA PRO A 214 -13.08 28.23 -9.15
C PRO A 214 -13.61 27.36 -8.01
N ALA A 215 -14.39 28.05 -7.20
CA ALA A 215 -15.35 27.52 -6.25
C ALA A 215 -15.95 26.17 -6.64
N LEU A 216 -16.03 25.34 -5.61
CA LEU A 216 -16.92 24.20 -5.42
C LEU A 216 -18.38 24.61 -5.71
N SER A 217 -18.83 24.58 -6.96
CA SER A 217 -20.25 24.67 -7.36
C SER A 217 -20.43 24.32 -8.84
N GLN A 218 -21.47 23.54 -9.14
CA GLN A 218 -21.95 23.12 -10.46
C GLN A 218 -21.12 22.10 -11.25
N MET A 219 -21.56 20.84 -11.19
CA MET A 219 -22.00 20.15 -12.41
C MET A 219 -23.08 19.11 -12.07
N ARG A 220 -24.32 19.60 -12.14
CA ARG A 220 -25.55 18.85 -12.40
C ARG A 220 -25.68 18.79 -13.92
N GLY A 221 -25.65 17.57 -14.47
CA GLY A 221 -26.29 17.16 -15.73
C GLY A 221 -25.85 17.84 -17.03
N GLU A 222 -25.21 17.07 -17.92
CA GLU A 222 -25.57 16.95 -19.35
C GLU A 222 -24.66 15.90 -19.98
N ARG A 223 -25.25 14.77 -20.40
CA ARG A 223 -24.57 13.70 -21.14
C ARG A 223 -25.07 13.77 -22.57
N ALA A 224 -24.22 14.30 -23.44
CA ALA A 224 -24.42 14.27 -24.88
C ALA A 224 -24.00 12.90 -25.42
N ASP A 225 -24.87 12.31 -26.23
CA ASP A 225 -24.62 11.12 -27.03
C ASP A 225 -23.60 11.43 -28.14
N GLY A 226 -22.49 10.69 -28.15
CA GLY A 226 -21.49 10.67 -29.21
C GLY A 226 -21.19 9.23 -29.62
N PRO A 227 -20.84 8.97 -30.90
CA PRO A 227 -20.88 7.64 -31.49
C PRO A 227 -19.69 6.76 -31.07
N ASP A 228 -20.03 5.60 -30.48
CA ASP A 228 -19.38 4.29 -30.48
C ASP A 228 -17.86 4.24 -30.78
N GLU A 229 -17.07 4.64 -29.79
CA GLU A 229 -15.67 4.22 -29.68
C GLU A 229 -15.64 2.79 -29.09
N PRO A 230 -14.86 1.84 -29.65
CA PRO A 230 -14.84 0.45 -29.17
C PRO A 230 -14.43 0.42 -27.69
N HIS A 231 -15.37 -0.02 -26.86
CA HIS A 231 -15.23 -0.14 -25.41
C HIS A 231 -13.99 -0.96 -25.02
N GLN A 232 -12.90 -0.27 -24.70
CA GLN A 232 -11.91 -0.81 -23.78
C GLN A 232 -12.62 -1.07 -22.44
N PRO A 233 -12.46 -2.25 -21.84
CA PRO A 233 -13.00 -2.50 -20.51
C PRO A 233 -12.35 -1.48 -19.58
N ARG A 234 -13.14 -0.51 -19.09
CA ARG A 234 -12.72 0.39 -18.02
C ARG A 234 -12.24 -0.50 -16.88
N ALA A 235 -10.93 -0.55 -16.66
CA ALA A 235 -10.36 -1.07 -15.44
C ALA A 235 -11.17 -0.45 -14.30
N ALA A 236 -11.71 -1.30 -13.42
CA ALA A 236 -12.48 -0.82 -12.28
C ALA A 236 -11.63 0.25 -11.58
N PRO A 237 -12.18 1.45 -11.33
CA PRO A 237 -11.41 2.51 -10.68
C PRO A 237 -10.81 1.92 -9.42
N ASP A 238 -9.48 2.00 -9.32
CA ASP A 238 -8.75 1.50 -8.16
C ASP A 238 -9.45 2.09 -6.91
N PRO A 239 -10.02 1.25 -6.02
CA PRO A 239 -10.76 1.74 -4.86
C PRO A 239 -9.89 2.60 -3.92
N TRP A 240 -8.58 2.61 -4.14
CA TRP A 240 -7.62 3.41 -3.38
C TRP A 240 -7.21 4.71 -4.07
N GLU A 241 -7.67 4.95 -5.31
CA GLU A 241 -7.40 6.16 -6.11
C GLU A 241 -5.89 6.50 -6.20
N CYS A 242 -5.01 5.54 -5.90
CA CYS A 242 -3.58 5.76 -5.75
C CYS A 242 -2.90 5.94 -7.10
N GLU A 243 -3.50 5.42 -8.17
CA GLU A 243 -2.93 5.49 -9.52
C GLU A 243 -3.29 6.77 -10.28
N VAL A 244 -4.38 7.47 -9.90
CA VAL A 244 -4.88 8.64 -10.64
C VAL A 244 -3.91 9.83 -10.58
N HIS A 245 -3.00 9.88 -9.59
CA HIS A 245 -2.03 10.96 -9.44
C HIS A 245 -0.63 10.67 -10.02
N GLY A 246 -0.36 9.45 -10.49
CA GLY A 246 0.98 9.06 -10.94
C GLY A 246 1.27 9.33 -12.42
N ASP A 247 0.24 9.29 -13.26
CA ASP A 247 0.42 9.06 -14.71
C ASP A 247 0.45 10.36 -15.56
N ARG A 248 0.57 11.52 -14.92
CA ARG A 248 0.84 12.80 -15.61
C ARG A 248 2.33 13.17 -15.67
N ARG A 249 3.23 12.18 -15.66
CA ARG A 249 4.62 12.41 -16.07
C ARG A 249 4.77 11.97 -17.51
N SER A 250 4.38 12.86 -18.41
CA SER A 250 4.62 12.78 -19.85
C SER A 250 6.09 12.44 -20.11
N LEU A 251 6.33 11.28 -20.72
CA LEU A 251 7.52 11.00 -21.52
C LEU A 251 7.46 11.77 -22.84
#